data_AF-A0A1J5PNL2-F1
#
_entry.id   AF-A0A1J5PNL2-F1
#
_cell.length_a   1.000
_cell.length_b   1.000
_cell.length_c   1.000
_cell.angle_alpha   90.00
_cell.angle_beta   90.00
_cell.angle_gamma   90.00
#
_symmetry.space_group_name_H-M   'P 1'
#
loop_
_entity.id
_entity.type
_entity.pdbx_description
1 polymer ?
#
loop_
_entity_poly.entity_id
_entity_poly.type
_entity_poly.pdbx_seq_one_letter_code
_entity_poly.pdbx_strand_id
1 'polypeptide(L)'
;MDDLAPAPGSGADQGQTGEPRMPGRLHALKDKDTFIVADTRGDILGAADGLFHNDTRLLSRFRLLLGHEPPSLLSGSVSADNVFFTFNGANQALPLPGGPIGPPGILHVERKRFLWRERLFERITCVNYSRDEVLTPLSVEFDVDFRDMFEVRGATRARRGALRAPVINGRSVTFRYEGLDAVERTSVITFSDPPIRLSTTHADYLYPLRPEGRLELYLEIGAAVEEPPSRERFRANAAAARWDMRGRIRHGARLKSSGRLFNQWLDKSRADLALLTTPMETGPYPYAGIPWFSTAFGRDAIITAWQILWFEPSLAKGVLTYLAAHQAEEVSAFRDSAPGKVGRQMQTWVRFPEGWKIVAAHVSIIDEPRGQGT
;
A
#
# COMPACT_ATOMS: atom_id res chain seq x y z
N MET A 1 -46.13 -18.96 51.64
CA MET A 1 -47.35 -18.28 51.15
C MET A 1 -46.99 -16.83 50.93
N ASP A 2 -46.03 -16.57 50.04
CA ASP A 2 -46.12 -16.74 48.56
C ASP A 2 -47.11 -15.68 48.04
N ASP A 3 -46.82 -14.82 47.07
CA ASP A 3 -45.85 -14.84 45.99
C ASP A 3 -45.58 -13.38 45.57
N LEU A 4 -44.31 -12.99 45.47
CA LEU A 4 -43.89 -11.89 44.59
C LEU A 4 -42.91 -12.50 43.60
N ALA A 5 -43.45 -13.05 42.52
CA ALA A 5 -42.68 -13.55 41.40
C ALA A 5 -41.89 -12.40 40.74
N PRO A 6 -40.57 -12.54 40.51
CA PRO A 6 -39.82 -11.60 39.71
C PRO A 6 -40.07 -11.83 38.21
N ALA A 7 -40.15 -10.73 37.46
CA ALA A 7 -40.27 -10.71 36.01
C ALA A 7 -39.03 -11.35 35.33
N PRO A 8 -39.17 -11.94 34.13
CA PRO A 8 -38.08 -12.63 33.44
C PRO A 8 -36.99 -11.66 32.99
N GLY A 9 -35.76 -12.17 33.02
CA GLY A 9 -34.53 -11.39 32.93
C GLY A 9 -34.37 -10.56 31.66
N SER A 10 -33.81 -9.37 31.86
CA SER A 10 -33.22 -8.56 30.82
C SER A 10 -32.08 -9.34 30.17
N GLY A 11 -32.26 -9.71 28.90
CA GLY A 11 -31.19 -10.26 28.07
C GLY A 11 -29.95 -9.39 28.11
N ALA A 12 -28.79 -10.01 28.34
CA ALA A 12 -27.51 -9.37 28.25
C ALA A 12 -27.34 -8.76 26.85
N ASP A 13 -27.13 -7.45 26.83
CA ASP A 13 -26.84 -6.64 25.67
C ASP A 13 -25.57 -7.18 24.98
N GLN A 14 -25.76 -7.97 23.92
CA GLN A 14 -24.68 -8.39 23.02
C GLN A 14 -24.34 -7.19 22.13
N GLY A 15 -23.65 -6.22 22.70
CA GLY A 15 -23.25 -4.98 22.04
C GLY A 15 -22.24 -5.23 20.91
N GLN A 16 -22.72 -5.59 19.73
CA GLN A 16 -22.01 -5.34 18.47
C GLN A 16 -22.16 -3.85 18.15
N THR A 17 -21.08 -3.07 18.26
CA THR A 17 -21.03 -1.68 17.78
C THR A 17 -20.76 -1.63 16.26
N GLY A 18 -21.48 -2.47 15.50
CA GLY A 18 -21.32 -2.60 14.06
C GLY A 18 -22.16 -1.58 13.30
N GLU A 19 -21.63 -0.37 13.07
CA GLU A 19 -22.18 0.49 12.03
C GLU A 19 -22.01 -0.14 10.63
N PRO A 20 -22.97 0.05 9.70
CA PRO A 20 -22.90 -0.52 8.35
C PRO A 20 -21.66 -0.08 7.56
N ARG A 21 -20.99 -1.03 6.91
CA ARG A 21 -19.78 -0.83 6.09
C ARG A 21 -20.07 0.01 4.84
N MET A 22 -19.79 1.31 4.87
CA MET A 22 -19.49 2.08 3.66
C MET A 22 -18.14 1.62 3.07
N PRO A 23 -17.88 1.75 1.75
CA PRO A 23 -16.55 1.51 1.20
C PRO A 23 -15.57 2.44 1.93
N GLY A 24 -14.73 1.86 2.79
CA GLY A 24 -13.88 2.64 3.68
C GLY A 24 -12.93 3.54 2.90
N ARG A 25 -12.54 4.66 3.53
CA ARG A 25 -11.49 5.53 2.99
C ARG A 25 -10.21 4.71 2.76
N LEU A 26 -9.75 4.67 1.51
CA LEU A 26 -8.50 4.02 1.15
C LEU A 26 -7.31 4.97 1.39
N HIS A 27 -6.18 4.38 1.79
CA HIS A 27 -4.92 5.06 2.02
C HIS A 27 -3.84 4.47 1.12
N ALA A 28 -2.99 5.34 0.58
CA ALA A 28 -1.92 4.95 -0.32
C ALA A 28 -0.55 5.35 0.25
N LEU A 29 0.44 4.47 0.05
CA LEU A 29 1.86 4.80 0.17
C LEU A 29 2.56 4.37 -1.12
N LYS A 30 3.66 5.03 -1.47
CA LYS A 30 4.42 4.74 -2.69
C LYS A 30 5.91 4.95 -2.47
N ASP A 31 6.69 4.04 -3.05
CA ASP A 31 8.11 4.16 -3.27
C ASP A 31 8.43 3.67 -4.68
N LYS A 32 8.88 4.57 -5.56
CA LYS A 32 9.14 4.30 -6.99
C LYS A 32 7.93 3.61 -7.66
N ASP A 33 8.13 2.45 -8.28
CA ASP A 33 7.10 1.65 -8.96
C ASP A 33 6.35 0.69 -8.02
N THR A 34 6.59 0.80 -6.71
CA THR A 34 5.89 0.04 -5.68
C THR A 34 4.94 0.93 -4.91
N PHE A 35 3.70 0.50 -4.76
CA PHE A 35 2.71 1.21 -3.95
C PHE A 35 1.77 0.23 -3.26
N ILE A 36 1.24 0.65 -2.12
CA ILE A 36 0.24 -0.10 -1.37
C ILE A 36 -1.01 0.74 -1.27
N VAL A 37 -2.16 0.11 -1.47
CA VAL A 37 -3.48 0.65 -1.15
C VAL A 37 -4.12 -0.26 -0.11
N ALA A 38 -4.63 0.32 0.97
CA ALA A 38 -5.28 -0.40 2.06
C ALA A 38 -6.41 0.45 2.66
N ASP A 39 -7.32 -0.18 3.40
CA ASP A 39 -8.41 0.53 4.08
C ASP A 39 -7.94 1.34 5.31
N THR A 40 -8.88 1.95 6.03
CA THR A 40 -8.58 2.74 7.24
C THR A 40 -8.04 1.91 8.42
N ARG A 41 -8.15 0.56 8.39
CA ARG A 41 -7.48 -0.35 9.34
C ARG A 41 -6.08 -0.73 8.89
N GLY A 42 -5.71 -0.42 7.65
CA GLY A 42 -4.53 -0.93 6.98
C GLY A 42 -4.74 -2.35 6.45
N ASP A 43 -5.97 -2.82 6.34
CA ASP A 43 -6.27 -4.13 5.76
C ASP A 43 -6.32 -4.05 4.23
N ILE A 44 -5.91 -5.13 3.60
CA ILE A 44 -6.11 -5.40 2.17
C ILE A 44 -7.12 -6.53 2.06
N LEU A 45 -8.21 -6.29 1.34
CA LEU A 45 -9.35 -7.22 1.18
C LEU A 45 -9.41 -7.88 -0.21
N GLY A 46 -8.69 -7.33 -1.19
CA GLY A 46 -8.50 -7.91 -2.53
C GLY A 46 -9.42 -7.38 -3.61
N ALA A 47 -10.12 -6.27 -3.33
CA ALA A 47 -10.92 -5.55 -4.31
C ALA A 47 -10.00 -4.65 -5.16
N ALA A 48 -10.08 -3.33 -4.99
CA ALA A 48 -9.20 -2.36 -5.64
C ALA A 48 -7.86 -2.12 -4.89
N ASP A 49 -7.70 -2.75 -3.72
CA ASP A 49 -6.57 -2.62 -2.81
C ASP A 49 -5.53 -3.73 -3.04
N GLY A 50 -4.34 -3.54 -2.46
CA GLY A 50 -3.20 -4.44 -2.62
C GLY A 50 -1.84 -3.78 -2.46
N LEU A 51 -0.80 -4.60 -2.36
CA LEU A 51 0.59 -4.18 -2.61
C LEU A 51 0.90 -4.46 -4.09
N PHE A 52 1.30 -3.44 -4.82
CA PHE A 52 1.58 -3.49 -6.24
C PHE A 52 3.04 -3.15 -6.49
N HIS A 53 3.65 -3.85 -7.44
CA HIS A 53 4.98 -3.57 -7.96
C HIS A 53 4.95 -3.74 -9.47
N ASN A 54 5.39 -2.73 -10.23
CA ASN A 54 5.36 -2.75 -11.70
C ASN A 54 3.99 -3.19 -12.23
N ASP A 55 2.93 -2.52 -11.78
CA ASP A 55 1.51 -2.78 -12.11
C ASP A 55 1.01 -4.21 -11.77
N THR A 56 1.78 -5.04 -11.06
CA THR A 56 1.36 -6.38 -10.62
C THR A 56 1.05 -6.40 -9.13
N ARG A 57 -0.12 -6.93 -8.74
CA ARG A 57 -0.53 -7.10 -7.34
C ARG A 57 0.20 -8.26 -6.68
N LEU A 58 1.24 -7.95 -5.90
CA LEU A 58 2.04 -8.90 -5.13
C LEU A 58 1.37 -9.38 -3.84
N LEU A 59 0.41 -8.62 -3.31
CA LEU A 59 -0.36 -8.96 -2.12
C LEU A 59 -1.82 -8.57 -2.35
N SER A 60 -2.69 -9.57 -2.45
CA SER A 60 -4.12 -9.40 -2.69
C SER A 60 -4.94 -9.46 -1.40
N ARG A 61 -4.38 -9.96 -0.30
CA ARG A 61 -4.99 -9.92 1.03
C ARG A 61 -3.93 -9.70 2.08
N PHE A 62 -4.26 -8.90 3.08
CA PHE A 62 -3.42 -8.67 4.25
C PHE A 62 -4.28 -8.14 5.40
N ARG A 63 -4.64 -8.98 6.35
CA ARG A 63 -5.54 -8.62 7.45
C ARG A 63 -4.92 -8.93 8.79
N LEU A 64 -5.09 -8.01 9.74
CA LEU A 64 -4.74 -8.25 11.13
C LEU A 64 -5.97 -8.67 11.92
N LEU A 65 -5.90 -9.84 12.55
CA LEU A 65 -6.93 -10.35 13.44
C LEU A 65 -6.40 -10.48 14.87
N LEU A 66 -7.31 -10.27 15.81
CA LEU A 66 -7.08 -10.42 17.24
C LEU A 66 -8.29 -11.16 17.84
N GLY A 67 -8.13 -12.44 18.16
CA GLY A 67 -9.23 -13.29 18.62
C GLY A 67 -10.27 -13.62 17.53
N HIS A 68 -9.82 -13.80 16.29
CA HIS A 68 -10.61 -14.04 15.05
C HIS A 68 -11.28 -12.82 14.41
N GLU A 69 -11.46 -11.73 15.16
CA GLU A 69 -12.02 -10.49 14.62
C GLU A 69 -10.93 -9.45 14.35
N PRO A 70 -11.12 -8.52 13.39
CA PRO A 70 -10.21 -7.40 13.25
C PRO A 70 -10.31 -6.47 14.48
N PRO A 71 -9.22 -5.82 14.90
CA PRO A 71 -9.29 -4.80 15.94
C PRO A 71 -10.31 -3.70 15.58
N SER A 72 -10.97 -3.16 16.61
CA SER A 72 -11.85 -2.00 16.43
C SER A 72 -11.06 -0.81 15.91
N LEU A 73 -11.68 0.07 15.13
CA LEU A 73 -11.02 1.24 14.55
C LEU A 73 -11.15 2.43 15.49
N LEU A 74 -10.03 2.92 16.03
CA LEU A 74 -9.98 4.20 16.77
C LEU A 74 -9.50 5.33 15.85
N SER A 75 -8.45 5.08 15.07
CA SER A 75 -7.99 6.00 14.03
C SER A 75 -7.16 5.29 12.97
N GLY A 76 -7.16 5.83 11.75
CA GLY A 76 -6.29 5.41 10.66
C GLY A 76 -5.93 6.61 9.80
N SER A 77 -4.64 6.90 9.64
CA SER A 77 -4.22 8.05 8.84
C SER A 77 -2.82 7.90 8.27
N VAL A 78 -2.59 8.63 7.17
CA VAL A 78 -1.27 8.83 6.58
C VAL A 78 -0.67 10.11 7.17
N SER A 79 0.61 10.09 7.52
CA SER A 79 1.32 11.26 8.03
C SER A 79 1.37 12.39 7.00
N ALA A 80 1.51 13.63 7.46
CA ALA A 80 1.52 14.81 6.57
C ALA A 80 2.65 14.79 5.53
N ASP A 81 3.76 14.08 5.81
CA ASP A 81 4.88 13.85 4.89
C ASP A 81 4.66 12.66 3.93
N ASN A 82 3.49 12.00 3.99
CA ASN A 82 3.12 10.80 3.21
C ASN A 82 4.04 9.58 3.41
N VAL A 83 4.86 9.56 4.48
CA VAL A 83 5.81 8.45 4.71
C VAL A 83 5.17 7.28 5.45
N PHE A 84 4.36 7.55 6.47
CA PHE A 84 3.79 6.51 7.32
C PHE A 84 2.29 6.46 7.21
N PHE A 85 1.76 5.24 7.22
CA PHE A 85 0.41 4.99 7.67
C PHE A 85 0.45 4.48 9.11
N THR A 86 -0.42 5.02 9.96
CA THR A 86 -0.61 4.56 11.32
C THR A 86 -2.09 4.27 11.56
N PHE A 87 -2.37 3.07 12.05
CA PHE A 87 -3.64 2.66 12.59
C PHE A 87 -3.54 2.52 14.10
N ASN A 88 -4.59 2.94 14.81
CA ASN A 88 -4.82 2.64 16.20
C ASN A 88 -6.18 1.96 16.35
N GLY A 89 -6.20 0.90 17.13
CA GLY A 89 -7.39 0.13 17.43
C GLY A 89 -7.37 -0.46 18.83
N ALA A 90 -8.42 -1.19 19.17
CA ALA A 90 -8.47 -1.99 20.37
C ALA A 90 -8.99 -3.41 20.09
N ASN A 91 -8.73 -4.35 20.99
CA ASN A 91 -9.35 -5.67 20.89
C ASN A 91 -10.88 -5.56 20.97
N GLN A 92 -11.53 -6.44 20.22
CA GLN A 92 -12.91 -6.80 20.52
C GLN A 92 -12.94 -7.84 21.65
N ALA A 93 -14.14 -8.36 21.94
CA ALA A 93 -14.33 -9.53 22.78
C ALA A 93 -13.33 -10.64 22.42
N LEU A 94 -12.42 -10.99 23.34
CA LEU A 94 -11.43 -12.05 23.10
C LEU A 94 -11.99 -13.41 23.51
N PRO A 95 -11.88 -14.44 22.66
CA PRO A 95 -12.20 -15.80 23.06
C PRO A 95 -11.13 -16.33 24.02
N LEU A 96 -11.53 -16.76 25.21
CA LEU A 96 -10.67 -17.46 26.17
C LEU A 96 -10.91 -18.97 26.07
N PRO A 97 -9.87 -19.84 25.99
CA PRO A 97 -10.06 -21.28 26.07
C PRO A 97 -10.67 -21.67 27.44
N GLY A 98 -11.96 -22.03 27.45
CA GLY A 98 -12.64 -22.53 28.65
C GLY A 98 -13.07 -21.48 29.68
N GLY A 99 -13.15 -20.19 29.33
CA GLY A 99 -13.52 -19.11 30.25
C GLY A 99 -14.41 -18.02 29.63
N PRO A 100 -14.90 -17.06 30.43
CA PRO A 100 -15.68 -15.92 29.94
C PRO A 100 -14.86 -15.10 28.94
N ILE A 101 -15.54 -14.43 28.01
CA ILE A 101 -14.93 -13.56 26.99
C ILE A 101 -14.11 -12.45 27.67
N GLY A 102 -12.84 -12.27 27.26
CA GLY A 102 -12.02 -11.17 27.75
C GLY A 102 -12.62 -9.84 27.31
N PRO A 103 -12.76 -8.82 28.20
CA PRO A 103 -13.52 -7.62 27.88
C PRO A 103 -12.94 -6.87 26.68
N PRO A 104 -13.78 -6.30 25.81
CA PRO A 104 -13.31 -5.47 24.70
C PRO A 104 -12.60 -4.22 25.23
N GLY A 105 -11.67 -3.68 24.44
CA GLY A 105 -11.03 -2.39 24.73
C GLY A 105 -9.86 -2.42 25.71
N ILE A 106 -9.42 -3.59 26.19
CA ILE A 106 -8.31 -3.70 27.15
C ILE A 106 -6.91 -3.78 26.51
N LEU A 107 -6.83 -4.20 25.26
CA LEU A 107 -5.61 -4.22 24.47
C LEU A 107 -5.67 -3.09 23.45
N HIS A 108 -4.68 -2.20 23.47
CA HIS A 108 -4.45 -1.27 22.38
C HIS A 108 -3.59 -1.93 21.30
N VAL A 109 -3.95 -1.69 20.03
CA VAL A 109 -3.22 -2.19 18.87
C VAL A 109 -2.81 -1.01 18.00
N GLU A 110 -1.51 -0.85 17.77
CA GLU A 110 -0.96 0.08 16.78
C GLU A 110 -0.39 -0.72 15.59
N ARG A 111 -0.78 -0.35 14.37
CA ARG A 111 -0.04 -0.75 13.16
C ARG A 111 0.63 0.47 12.58
N LYS A 112 1.93 0.39 12.35
CA LYS A 112 2.70 1.46 11.71
C LYS A 112 3.50 0.92 10.55
N ARG A 113 3.24 1.44 9.35
CA ARG A 113 3.90 0.96 8.12
C ARG A 113 4.41 2.08 7.24
N PHE A 114 5.39 1.73 6.41
CA PHE A 114 5.94 2.59 5.37
C PHE A 114 6.49 1.73 4.21
N LEU A 115 6.65 2.35 3.03
CA LEU A 115 7.37 1.76 1.91
C LEU A 115 8.76 2.36 1.81
N TRP A 116 9.76 1.52 1.58
CA TRP A 116 11.13 1.94 1.33
C TRP A 116 11.90 0.89 0.54
N ARG A 117 12.61 1.31 -0.50
CA ARG A 117 13.32 0.41 -1.43
C ARG A 117 12.41 -0.72 -1.92
N GLU A 118 11.21 -0.35 -2.36
CA GLU A 118 10.22 -1.27 -2.95
C GLU A 118 9.76 -2.39 -2.00
N ARG A 119 9.96 -2.20 -0.69
CA ARG A 119 9.59 -3.14 0.37
C ARG A 119 8.65 -2.46 1.38
N LEU A 120 7.64 -3.21 1.80
CA LEU A 120 6.76 -2.83 2.90
C LEU A 120 7.41 -3.19 4.22
N PHE A 121 7.49 -2.23 5.12
CA PHE A 121 7.88 -2.43 6.51
C PHE A 121 6.67 -2.15 7.38
N GLU A 122 6.34 -3.06 8.29
CA GLU A 122 5.25 -2.89 9.25
C GLU A 122 5.67 -3.30 10.66
N ARG A 123 5.28 -2.49 11.64
CA ARG A 123 5.35 -2.82 13.05
C ARG A 123 3.94 -2.90 13.61
N ILE A 124 3.63 -4.01 14.27
CA ILE A 124 2.41 -4.22 15.04
C ILE A 124 2.78 -4.15 16.51
N THR A 125 2.20 -3.21 17.25
CA THR A 125 2.38 -3.09 18.70
C THR A 125 1.07 -3.45 19.39
N CYS A 126 1.13 -4.30 20.41
CA CYS A 126 0.01 -4.55 21.32
C CYS A 126 0.41 -4.13 22.73
N VAL A 127 -0.46 -3.40 23.44
CA VAL A 127 -0.25 -2.99 24.84
C VAL A 127 -1.45 -3.42 25.66
N ASN A 128 -1.21 -4.10 26.78
CA ASN A 128 -2.26 -4.49 27.72
C ASN A 128 -2.49 -3.41 28.78
N TYR A 129 -3.71 -2.85 28.82
CA TYR A 129 -4.14 -1.86 29.80
C TYR A 129 -5.07 -2.44 30.89
N SER A 130 -5.31 -3.75 30.88
CA SER A 130 -5.99 -4.42 32.00
C SER A 130 -5.07 -4.61 33.21
N ARG A 131 -5.67 -5.00 34.34
CA ARG A 131 -4.96 -5.32 35.58
C ARG A 131 -4.46 -6.77 35.63
N ASP A 132 -4.84 -7.59 34.66
CA ASP A 132 -4.55 -9.02 34.61
C ASP A 132 -3.66 -9.35 33.41
N GLU A 133 -3.03 -10.52 33.43
CA GLU A 133 -2.35 -11.04 32.25
C GLU A 133 -3.37 -11.48 31.19
N VAL A 134 -3.16 -11.06 29.94
CA VAL A 134 -4.05 -11.34 28.82
C VAL A 134 -3.33 -12.18 27.78
N LEU A 135 -3.91 -13.32 27.42
CA LEU A 135 -3.50 -14.08 26.25
C LEU A 135 -3.98 -13.37 24.99
N THR A 136 -3.05 -13.06 24.09
CA THR A 136 -3.25 -12.24 22.89
C THR A 136 -3.12 -13.13 21.64
N PRO A 137 -4.22 -13.72 21.14
CA PRO A 137 -4.22 -14.52 19.91
C PRO A 137 -4.18 -13.59 18.68
N LEU A 138 -2.99 -13.37 18.14
CA LEU A 138 -2.75 -12.51 16.98
C LEU A 138 -2.65 -13.39 15.72
N SER A 139 -3.37 -13.03 14.66
CA SER A 139 -3.26 -13.70 13.36
C SER A 139 -3.10 -12.68 12.24
N VAL A 140 -2.21 -12.99 11.29
CA VAL A 140 -2.03 -12.22 10.07
C VAL A 140 -2.49 -13.09 8.91
N GLU A 141 -3.61 -12.73 8.29
CA GLU A 141 -4.08 -13.37 7.07
C GLU A 141 -3.43 -12.71 5.86
N PHE A 142 -3.02 -13.50 4.87
CA PHE A 142 -2.45 -13.00 3.63
C PHE A 142 -2.79 -13.88 2.43
N ASP A 143 -2.79 -13.27 1.25
CA ASP A 143 -2.98 -13.97 -0.02
C ASP A 143 -2.32 -13.19 -1.16
N VAL A 144 -2.04 -13.89 -2.26
CA VAL A 144 -1.42 -13.34 -3.47
C VAL A 144 -2.20 -13.80 -4.69
N ASP A 145 -2.27 -12.97 -5.73
CA ASP A 145 -2.90 -13.38 -7.00
C ASP A 145 -2.10 -13.01 -8.25
N PHE A 146 -1.08 -12.16 -8.11
CA PHE A 146 -0.26 -11.63 -9.20
C PHE A 146 -1.10 -11.06 -10.36
N ARG A 147 -2.27 -10.48 -10.03
CA ARG A 147 -3.10 -9.82 -11.03
C ARG A 147 -2.47 -8.52 -11.48
N ASP A 148 -2.46 -8.29 -12.80
CA ASP A 148 -2.07 -6.99 -13.32
C ASP A 148 -3.15 -5.93 -13.05
N MET A 149 -2.78 -4.66 -13.17
CA MET A 149 -3.67 -3.52 -12.88
C MET A 149 -4.96 -3.54 -13.72
N PHE A 150 -4.94 -4.08 -14.94
CA PHE A 150 -6.15 -4.19 -15.77
C PHE A 150 -7.06 -5.31 -15.27
N GLU A 151 -6.50 -6.46 -14.85
CA GLU A 151 -7.25 -7.53 -14.19
C GLU A 151 -7.94 -7.03 -12.92
N VAL A 152 -7.25 -6.23 -12.11
CA VAL A 152 -7.82 -5.60 -10.90
C VAL A 152 -8.95 -4.61 -11.23
N ARG A 153 -8.88 -3.96 -12.40
CA ARG A 153 -9.93 -3.06 -12.93
C ARG A 153 -11.09 -3.80 -13.60
N GLY A 154 -11.09 -5.13 -13.60
CA GLY A 154 -12.16 -5.96 -14.15
C GLY A 154 -11.92 -6.49 -15.56
N ALA A 155 -10.76 -6.24 -16.16
CA ALA A 155 -10.39 -6.92 -17.40
C ALA A 155 -10.23 -8.42 -17.15
N THR A 156 -10.60 -9.24 -18.13
CA THR A 156 -10.41 -10.69 -18.06
C THR A 156 -9.30 -11.09 -19.02
N ARG A 157 -8.30 -11.83 -18.54
CA ARG A 157 -7.22 -12.37 -19.37
C ARG A 157 -7.60 -13.76 -19.88
N ALA A 158 -7.44 -14.01 -21.18
CA ALA A 158 -7.68 -15.33 -21.76
C ALA A 158 -6.68 -16.39 -21.27
N ARG A 159 -5.47 -15.97 -20.90
CA ARG A 159 -4.41 -16.84 -20.37
C ARG A 159 -3.69 -16.12 -19.24
N ARG A 160 -3.20 -16.91 -18.27
CA ARG A 160 -2.33 -16.44 -17.18
C ARG A 160 -1.05 -17.27 -17.14
N GLY A 161 -0.04 -16.73 -16.46
CA GLY A 161 1.16 -17.46 -16.09
C GLY A 161 0.91 -18.53 -15.03
N ALA A 162 1.98 -19.10 -14.49
CA ALA A 162 1.91 -20.20 -13.54
C ALA A 162 2.31 -19.76 -12.13
N LEU A 163 1.39 -19.91 -11.17
CA LEU A 163 1.71 -19.82 -9.75
C LEU A 163 2.43 -21.09 -9.31
N ARG A 164 3.63 -20.95 -8.75
CA ARG A 164 4.42 -22.06 -8.20
C ARG A 164 3.98 -22.36 -6.76
N ALA A 165 4.24 -23.58 -6.30
CA ALA A 165 3.97 -23.97 -4.92
C ALA A 165 4.72 -23.02 -3.94
N PRO A 166 4.02 -22.43 -2.95
CA PRO A 166 4.67 -21.55 -1.98
C PRO A 166 5.72 -22.29 -1.16
N VAL A 167 6.80 -21.60 -0.81
CA VAL A 167 7.85 -22.12 0.06
C VAL A 167 7.73 -21.47 1.43
N ILE A 168 7.54 -22.27 2.47
CA ILE A 168 7.51 -21.83 3.86
C ILE A 168 8.87 -22.11 4.50
N ASN A 169 9.42 -21.12 5.18
CA ASN A 169 10.66 -21.27 5.95
C ASN A 169 10.49 -20.59 7.32
N GLY A 170 10.03 -21.33 8.33
CA GLY A 170 10.00 -20.97 9.75
C GLY A 170 9.26 -19.67 10.13
N ARG A 171 9.73 -18.55 9.61
CA ARG A 171 9.27 -17.17 9.77
C ARG A 171 8.93 -16.47 8.44
N SER A 172 8.98 -17.16 7.30
CA SER A 172 8.67 -16.54 6.01
C SER A 172 7.88 -17.45 5.08
N VAL A 173 7.13 -16.82 4.18
CA VAL A 173 6.42 -17.47 3.08
C VAL A 173 6.79 -16.77 1.78
N THR A 174 7.24 -17.56 0.81
CA THR A 174 7.64 -17.08 -0.52
C THR A 174 6.68 -17.61 -1.58
N PHE A 175 6.04 -16.69 -2.28
CA PHE A 175 5.20 -16.97 -3.45
C PHE A 175 5.95 -16.60 -4.72
N ARG A 176 5.86 -17.45 -5.75
CA ARG A 176 6.50 -17.25 -7.05
C ARG A 176 5.48 -17.44 -8.17
N TYR A 177 5.47 -16.51 -9.11
CA TYR A 177 4.61 -16.53 -10.29
C TYR A 177 5.45 -16.29 -11.54
N GLU A 178 5.42 -17.24 -12.46
CA GLU A 178 6.08 -17.12 -13.75
C GLU A 178 5.08 -16.60 -14.78
N GLY A 179 5.30 -15.37 -15.26
CA GLY A 179 4.46 -14.76 -16.29
C GLY A 179 4.63 -15.44 -17.65
N LEU A 180 3.69 -15.18 -18.57
CA LEU A 180 3.79 -15.63 -19.97
C LEU A 180 4.99 -15.00 -20.71
N ASP A 181 5.56 -13.95 -20.14
CA ASP A 181 6.78 -13.27 -20.55
C ASP A 181 8.06 -13.95 -20.03
N ALA A 182 7.94 -15.11 -19.36
CA ALA A 182 9.03 -15.80 -18.66
C ALA A 182 9.71 -14.96 -17.58
N VAL A 183 9.05 -13.90 -17.10
CA VAL A 183 9.52 -13.09 -15.97
C VAL A 183 8.94 -13.66 -14.68
N GLU A 184 9.82 -14.11 -13.78
CA GLU A 184 9.42 -14.51 -12.43
C GLU A 184 9.10 -13.27 -11.58
N ARG A 185 7.95 -13.32 -10.90
CA ARG A 185 7.49 -12.32 -9.94
C ARG A 185 7.36 -13.01 -8.60
N THR A 186 7.88 -12.35 -7.56
CA THR A 186 7.98 -12.94 -6.23
C THR A 186 7.35 -12.03 -5.19
N SER A 187 6.70 -12.62 -4.21
CA SER A 187 6.20 -11.94 -3.01
C SER A 187 6.66 -12.74 -1.79
N VAL A 188 7.48 -12.12 -0.95
CA VAL A 188 8.02 -12.72 0.27
C VAL A 188 7.48 -11.96 1.47
N ILE A 189 6.81 -12.67 2.36
CA ILE A 189 6.34 -12.16 3.64
C ILE A 189 7.24 -12.75 4.73
N THR A 190 7.90 -11.91 5.50
CA THR A 190 8.79 -12.33 6.59
C THR A 190 8.38 -11.69 7.91
N PHE A 191 8.46 -12.45 9.00
CA PHE A 191 8.11 -12.05 10.36
C PHE A 191 9.35 -12.04 11.28
N SER A 192 9.42 -11.10 12.24
CA SER A 192 10.51 -11.02 13.23
C SER A 192 10.48 -12.18 14.22
N ASP A 193 9.28 -12.61 14.58
CA ASP A 193 9.06 -13.73 15.48
C ASP A 193 8.56 -14.91 14.66
N PRO A 194 9.09 -16.12 14.86
CA PRO A 194 8.52 -17.31 14.25
C PRO A 194 7.10 -17.53 14.82
N PRO A 195 6.06 -17.58 13.98
CA PRO A 195 4.71 -17.89 14.45
C PRO A 195 4.62 -19.33 14.97
N ILE A 196 3.67 -19.58 15.87
CA ILE A 196 3.37 -20.93 16.38
C ILE A 196 2.84 -21.80 15.23
N ARG A 197 2.10 -21.19 14.30
CA ARG A 197 1.65 -21.83 13.07
C ARG A 197 1.87 -20.89 11.89
N LEU A 198 2.65 -21.36 10.91
CA LEU A 198 2.79 -20.69 9.60
C LEU A 198 2.21 -21.58 8.51
N SER A 199 1.28 -21.03 7.74
CA SER A 199 0.71 -21.66 6.56
C SER A 199 0.92 -20.75 5.33
N THR A 200 0.38 -21.16 4.19
CA THR A 200 0.42 -20.33 2.97
C THR A 200 -0.57 -19.17 3.00
N THR A 201 -1.43 -19.06 4.03
CA THR A 201 -2.48 -18.03 4.11
C THR A 201 -2.54 -17.30 5.45
N HIS A 202 -1.91 -17.85 6.49
CA HIS A 202 -1.99 -17.34 7.85
C HIS A 202 -0.67 -17.51 8.60
N ALA A 203 -0.34 -16.54 9.45
CA ALA A 203 0.66 -16.64 10.50
C ALA A 203 -0.01 -16.38 11.86
N ASP A 204 0.02 -17.37 12.74
CA ASP A 204 -0.68 -17.32 14.03
C ASP A 204 0.28 -17.28 15.21
N TYR A 205 -0.05 -16.44 16.18
CA TYR A 205 0.71 -16.20 17.39
C TYR A 205 -0.20 -16.25 18.62
N LEU A 206 0.39 -16.57 19.76
CA LEU A 206 -0.25 -16.45 21.06
C LEU A 206 0.74 -15.84 22.04
N TYR A 207 0.51 -14.58 22.41
CA TYR A 207 1.40 -13.85 23.31
C TYR A 207 0.76 -13.64 24.68
N PRO A 208 1.42 -14.02 25.79
CA PRO A 208 1.02 -13.59 27.12
C PRO A 208 1.47 -12.14 27.36
N LEU A 209 0.53 -11.23 27.60
CA LEU A 209 0.81 -9.84 27.94
C LEU A 209 0.42 -9.55 29.38
N ARG A 210 1.42 -9.32 30.23
CA ARG A 210 1.23 -8.81 31.60
C ARG A 210 0.57 -7.43 31.60
N PRO A 211 0.04 -6.96 32.73
CA PRO A 211 -0.41 -5.57 32.87
C PRO A 211 0.68 -4.60 32.42
N GLU A 212 0.32 -3.61 31.60
CA GLU A 212 1.23 -2.65 30.92
C GLU A 212 2.27 -3.30 30.00
N GLY A 213 2.18 -4.62 29.81
CA GLY A 213 3.04 -5.40 28.95
C GLY A 213 2.86 -4.98 27.49
N ARG A 214 4.00 -4.93 26.78
CA ARG A 214 4.07 -4.49 25.40
C ARG A 214 4.74 -5.53 24.52
N LEU A 215 4.07 -5.86 23.42
CA LEU A 215 4.60 -6.65 22.31
C LEU A 215 4.90 -5.73 21.12
N GLU A 216 6.01 -5.98 20.41
CA GLU A 216 6.28 -5.43 19.09
C GLU A 216 6.62 -6.56 18.11
N LEU A 217 5.75 -6.81 17.13
CA LEU A 217 5.99 -7.73 16.01
C LEU A 217 6.37 -6.91 14.76
N TYR A 218 7.45 -7.29 14.08
CA TYR A 218 7.90 -6.63 12.86
C TYR A 218 7.71 -7.53 11.65
N LEU A 219 7.26 -6.96 10.54
CA LEU A 219 6.98 -7.66 9.30
C LEU A 219 7.59 -6.89 8.13
N GLU A 220 8.10 -7.64 7.15
CA GLU A 220 8.55 -7.08 5.89
C GLU A 220 7.96 -7.86 4.70
N ILE A 221 7.48 -7.14 3.68
CA ILE A 221 6.93 -7.73 2.44
C ILE A 221 7.63 -7.13 1.22
N GLY A 222 8.23 -7.97 0.38
CA GLY A 222 8.94 -7.51 -0.83
C GLY A 222 9.26 -8.64 -1.81
N ALA A 223 9.99 -8.33 -2.88
CA ALA A 223 10.27 -9.29 -3.96
C ALA A 223 11.34 -10.35 -3.60
N ALA A 224 12.17 -10.10 -2.59
CA ALA A 224 13.27 -10.99 -2.22
C ALA A 224 13.23 -11.40 -0.75
N VAL A 225 13.85 -12.54 -0.44
CA VAL A 225 14.15 -12.92 0.95
C VAL A 225 15.30 -12.04 1.43
N GLU A 226 15.12 -11.44 2.60
CA GLU A 226 16.15 -10.65 3.28
C GLU A 226 16.38 -11.17 4.69
N GLU A 227 17.28 -10.53 5.42
CA GLU A 227 17.46 -10.77 6.86
C GLU A 227 16.13 -10.64 7.61
N PRO A 228 15.96 -11.38 8.71
CA PRO A 228 14.76 -11.29 9.51
C PRO A 228 14.45 -9.85 9.97
N PRO A 229 13.18 -9.42 9.91
CA PRO A 229 12.77 -8.12 10.41
C PRO A 229 13.16 -7.94 11.87
N SER A 230 13.58 -6.74 12.22
CA SER A 230 13.93 -6.38 13.59
C SER A 230 13.57 -4.93 13.87
N ARG A 231 13.62 -4.55 15.15
CA ARG A 231 13.44 -3.17 15.61
C ARG A 231 14.49 -2.24 14.99
N GLU A 232 15.73 -2.67 14.90
CA GLU A 232 16.85 -1.93 14.34
C GLU A 232 16.64 -1.70 12.85
N ARG A 233 16.29 -2.76 12.10
CA ARG A 233 15.99 -2.67 10.66
C ARG A 233 14.79 -1.75 10.41
N PHE A 234 13.71 -1.89 11.16
CA PHE A 234 12.54 -1.01 11.04
C PHE A 234 12.93 0.45 11.29
N ARG A 235 13.67 0.74 12.36
CA ARG A 235 14.10 2.11 12.70
C ARG A 235 15.04 2.70 11.64
N ALA A 236 16.02 1.94 11.18
CA ALA A 236 16.98 2.38 10.18
C ALA A 236 16.30 2.71 8.85
N ASN A 237 15.45 1.80 8.35
CA ASN A 237 14.71 2.00 7.10
C ASN A 237 13.65 3.11 7.23
N ALA A 238 12.99 3.23 8.38
CA ALA A 238 12.05 4.33 8.65
C ALA A 238 12.76 5.70 8.62
N ALA A 239 13.96 5.79 9.20
CA ALA A 239 14.76 7.01 9.18
C ALA A 239 15.20 7.36 7.74
N ALA A 240 15.63 6.37 6.97
CA ALA A 240 16.03 6.53 5.58
C ALA A 240 14.86 7.01 4.69
N ALA A 241 13.69 6.37 4.80
CA ALA A 241 12.47 6.76 4.08
C ALA A 241 12.06 8.22 4.37
N ARG A 242 12.13 8.63 5.64
CA ARG A 242 11.88 10.02 6.02
C ARG A 242 12.92 10.98 5.50
N TRP A 243 14.20 10.60 5.52
CA TRP A 243 15.27 11.44 5.02
C TRP A 243 15.10 11.71 3.53
N ASP A 244 14.88 10.66 2.76
CA ASP A 244 14.64 10.73 1.32
C ASP A 244 13.41 11.59 0.99
N MET A 245 12.27 11.33 1.62
CA MET A 245 11.06 12.12 1.40
C MET A 245 11.26 13.60 1.74
N ARG A 246 11.99 13.90 2.83
CA ARG A 246 12.34 15.29 3.15
C ARG A 246 13.21 15.93 2.07
N GLY A 247 14.12 15.17 1.45
CA GLY A 247 14.89 15.61 0.30
C GLY A 247 14.00 15.99 -0.87
N ARG A 248 13.07 15.09 -1.25
CA ARG A 248 12.09 15.32 -2.33
C ARG A 248 11.19 16.53 -2.06
N ILE A 249 10.61 16.63 -0.85
CA ILE A 249 9.75 17.77 -0.46
C ILE A 249 10.51 19.11 -0.46
N ARG A 250 11.83 19.08 -0.25
CA ARG A 250 12.69 20.27 -0.24
C ARG A 250 13.18 20.71 -1.61
N HIS A 251 12.89 19.96 -2.68
CA HIS A 251 13.29 20.38 -4.02
C HIS A 251 12.63 21.72 -4.38
N GLY A 252 13.37 22.59 -5.06
CA GLY A 252 12.87 23.87 -5.56
C GLY A 252 12.61 24.90 -4.47
N ALA A 253 12.04 26.04 -4.87
CA ALA A 253 11.72 27.12 -3.96
C ALA A 253 10.48 26.80 -3.12
N ARG A 254 10.41 27.39 -1.92
CA ARG A 254 9.32 27.21 -0.94
C ARG A 254 8.46 28.46 -0.88
N LEU A 255 7.17 28.27 -1.09
CA LEU A 255 6.18 29.33 -0.96
C LEU A 255 5.73 29.43 0.50
N LYS A 256 5.60 30.66 0.98
CA LYS A 256 5.05 30.97 2.31
C LYS A 256 4.10 32.15 2.18
N SER A 257 3.02 32.10 2.92
CA SER A 257 2.10 33.22 3.12
C SER A 257 1.89 33.50 4.61
N SER A 258 1.19 34.59 4.93
CA SER A 258 0.73 34.88 6.29
C SER A 258 -0.41 33.97 6.76
N GLY A 259 -1.06 33.23 5.85
CA GLY A 259 -2.21 32.38 6.13
C GLY A 259 -1.83 30.97 6.54
N ARG A 260 -2.09 30.58 7.78
CA ARG A 260 -1.77 29.24 8.32
C ARG A 260 -2.41 28.11 7.51
N LEU A 261 -3.70 28.19 7.20
CA LEU A 261 -4.41 27.14 6.45
C LEU A 261 -3.89 27.01 5.02
N PHE A 262 -3.54 28.14 4.39
CA PHE A 262 -2.94 28.14 3.05
C PHE A 262 -1.56 27.48 3.04
N ASN A 263 -0.71 27.77 4.04
CA ASN A 263 0.57 27.10 4.19
C ASN A 263 0.42 25.59 4.41
N GLN A 264 -0.57 25.15 5.20
CA GLN A 264 -0.85 23.72 5.38
C GLN A 264 -1.29 23.05 4.07
N TRP A 265 -2.12 23.71 3.27
CA TRP A 265 -2.50 23.23 1.95
C TRP A 265 -1.32 23.14 0.98
N LEU A 266 -0.44 24.15 0.97
CA LEU A 266 0.81 24.13 0.19
C LEU A 266 1.73 22.99 0.63
N ASP A 267 1.94 22.82 1.94
CA ASP A 267 2.80 21.78 2.49
C ASP A 267 2.29 20.38 2.12
N LYS A 268 0.97 20.16 2.22
CA LYS A 268 0.34 18.90 1.81
C LYS A 268 0.47 18.66 0.30
N SER A 269 0.22 19.68 -0.51
CA SER A 269 0.34 19.58 -1.98
C SER A 269 1.76 19.23 -2.41
N ARG A 270 2.78 19.78 -1.73
CA ARG A 270 4.19 19.43 -1.96
C ARG A 270 4.50 18.00 -1.55
N ALA A 271 3.99 17.54 -0.41
CA ALA A 271 4.15 16.15 0.01
C ALA A 271 3.48 15.16 -0.97
N ASP A 272 2.32 15.53 -1.52
CA ASP A 272 1.62 14.72 -2.53
C ASP A 272 2.38 14.64 -3.84
N LEU A 273 2.85 15.77 -4.35
CA LEU A 273 3.69 15.78 -5.55
C LEU A 273 5.00 15.00 -5.33
N ALA A 274 5.64 15.13 -4.16
CA ALA A 274 6.85 14.39 -3.82
C ALA A 274 6.62 12.87 -3.72
N LEU A 275 5.45 12.44 -3.25
CA LEU A 275 5.03 11.04 -3.23
C LEU A 275 4.85 10.48 -4.64
N LEU A 276 4.21 11.25 -5.52
CA LEU A 276 3.95 10.86 -6.90
C LEU A 276 5.19 10.94 -7.80
N THR A 277 6.21 11.72 -7.43
CA THR A 277 7.43 11.87 -8.20
C THR A 277 8.35 10.67 -8.03
N THR A 278 8.64 9.99 -9.14
CA THR A 278 9.62 8.91 -9.23
C THR A 278 10.96 9.47 -9.72
N PRO A 279 12.09 9.17 -9.06
CA PRO A 279 13.41 9.48 -9.60
C PRO A 279 13.72 8.54 -10.78
N MET A 280 13.96 9.11 -11.96
CA MET A 280 14.37 8.38 -13.16
C MET A 280 15.77 8.81 -13.59
N GLU A 281 16.38 8.05 -14.51
CA GLU A 281 17.67 8.41 -15.12
C GLU A 281 17.62 9.78 -15.82
N THR A 282 16.46 10.12 -16.41
CA THR A 282 16.22 11.39 -17.08
C THR A 282 15.92 12.55 -16.12
N GLY A 283 15.80 12.29 -14.82
CA GLY A 283 15.40 13.24 -13.78
C GLY A 283 14.09 12.88 -13.09
N PRO A 284 13.58 13.74 -12.20
CA PRO A 284 12.31 13.51 -11.51
C PRO A 284 11.13 13.51 -12.49
N TYR A 285 10.23 12.55 -12.34
CA TYR A 285 9.03 12.43 -13.17
C TYR A 285 7.79 12.17 -12.31
N PRO A 286 6.72 12.99 -12.40
CA PRO A 286 5.50 12.78 -11.62
C PRO A 286 4.61 11.72 -12.27
N TYR A 287 4.20 10.72 -11.49
CA TYR A 287 3.15 9.78 -11.89
C TYR A 287 1.77 10.42 -11.69
N ALA A 288 0.79 10.01 -12.50
CA ALA A 288 -0.51 10.67 -12.52
C ALA A 288 -1.37 10.40 -11.28
N GLY A 289 -1.27 9.23 -10.65
CA GLY A 289 -1.96 8.98 -9.38
C GLY A 289 -2.07 7.51 -8.96
N ILE A 290 -2.31 7.25 -7.68
CA ILE A 290 -2.43 5.90 -7.12
C ILE A 290 -3.91 5.57 -6.87
N PRO A 291 -4.39 4.34 -7.11
CA PRO A 291 -3.66 3.17 -7.67
C PRO A 291 -3.63 3.09 -9.20
N TRP A 292 -4.61 3.67 -9.89
CA TRP A 292 -4.91 3.32 -11.29
C TRP A 292 -3.95 3.91 -12.32
N PHE A 293 -3.20 4.95 -11.94
CA PHE A 293 -2.38 5.75 -12.84
C PHE A 293 -0.96 5.93 -12.28
N SER A 294 -0.47 4.94 -11.52
CA SER A 294 0.83 5.00 -10.85
C SER A 294 1.94 4.69 -11.84
N THR A 295 2.04 5.54 -12.87
CA THR A 295 2.93 5.38 -14.00
C THR A 295 3.14 6.70 -14.75
N ALA A 296 3.96 6.68 -15.79
CA ALA A 296 4.22 7.86 -16.60
C ALA A 296 3.04 8.22 -17.53
N PHE A 297 2.54 9.46 -17.41
CA PHE A 297 1.53 10.05 -18.28
C PHE A 297 2.05 11.37 -18.83
N GLY A 298 2.29 11.44 -20.15
CA GLY A 298 2.98 12.57 -20.78
C GLY A 298 2.29 13.91 -20.58
N ARG A 299 1.00 13.99 -20.94
CA ARG A 299 0.22 15.24 -20.80
C ARG A 299 0.16 15.69 -19.34
N ASP A 300 -0.19 14.78 -18.45
CA ASP A 300 -0.42 15.09 -17.04
C ASP A 300 0.90 15.58 -16.41
N ALA A 301 2.02 14.92 -16.72
CA ALA A 301 3.34 15.35 -16.29
C ALA A 301 3.77 16.70 -16.86
N ILE A 302 3.51 16.99 -18.15
CA ILE A 302 3.79 18.29 -18.76
C ILE A 302 2.99 19.41 -18.07
N ILE A 303 1.69 19.20 -17.87
CA ILE A 303 0.82 20.20 -17.23
C ILE A 303 1.28 20.45 -15.79
N THR A 304 1.53 19.39 -15.01
CA THR A 304 2.04 19.51 -13.64
C THR A 304 3.36 20.26 -13.61
N ALA A 305 4.32 19.90 -14.48
CA ALA A 305 5.62 20.55 -14.53
C ALA A 305 5.53 22.03 -14.95
N TRP A 306 4.63 22.36 -15.88
CA TRP A 306 4.39 23.74 -16.31
C TRP A 306 3.79 24.60 -15.19
N GLN A 307 2.80 24.08 -14.46
CA GLN A 307 2.15 24.80 -13.36
C GLN A 307 3.10 25.21 -12.23
N ILE A 308 4.17 24.43 -12.01
CA ILE A 308 5.15 24.68 -10.95
C ILE A 308 6.51 25.19 -11.46
N LEU A 309 6.66 25.38 -12.77
CA LEU A 309 7.93 25.68 -13.44
C LEU A 309 8.69 26.84 -12.79
N TRP A 310 7.97 27.86 -12.35
CA TRP A 310 8.53 29.08 -11.77
C TRP A 310 9.19 28.87 -10.39
N PHE A 311 8.91 27.76 -9.69
CA PHE A 311 9.57 27.44 -8.40
C PHE A 311 10.19 26.04 -8.35
N GLU A 312 9.90 25.16 -9.30
CA GLU A 312 10.43 23.79 -9.38
C GLU A 312 10.81 23.41 -10.83
N PRO A 313 11.82 24.05 -11.43
CA PRO A 313 12.19 23.82 -12.83
C PRO A 313 12.83 22.45 -13.09
N SER A 314 13.32 21.76 -12.05
CA SER A 314 13.95 20.45 -12.21
C SER A 314 12.93 19.39 -12.68
N LEU A 315 11.66 19.52 -12.24
CA LEU A 315 10.59 18.62 -12.67
C LEU A 315 10.32 18.76 -14.17
N ALA A 316 10.26 20.01 -14.68
CA ALA A 316 10.09 20.24 -16.11
C ALA A 316 11.26 19.68 -16.93
N LYS A 317 12.50 19.87 -16.46
CA LYS A 317 13.67 19.25 -17.10
C LYS A 317 13.54 17.72 -17.14
N GLY A 318 13.17 17.09 -16.02
CA GLY A 318 13.00 15.64 -15.93
C GLY A 318 11.92 15.11 -16.87
N VAL A 319 10.76 15.75 -16.88
CA VAL A 319 9.62 15.42 -17.76
C VAL A 319 9.99 15.57 -19.23
N LEU A 320 10.56 16.71 -19.65
CA LEU A 320 10.90 16.95 -21.04
C LEU A 320 12.00 16.00 -21.54
N THR A 321 13.01 15.75 -20.71
CA THR A 321 14.10 14.80 -21.04
C THR A 321 13.55 13.38 -21.20
N TYR A 322 12.67 12.97 -20.28
CA TYR A 322 12.01 11.66 -20.37
C TYR A 322 11.19 11.52 -21.65
N LEU A 323 10.30 12.48 -21.92
CA LEU A 323 9.41 12.41 -23.07
C LEU A 323 10.17 12.49 -24.39
N ALA A 324 11.22 13.30 -24.48
CA ALA A 324 12.09 13.37 -25.65
C ALA A 324 12.79 12.02 -25.92
N ALA A 325 13.28 11.35 -24.88
CA ALA A 325 13.94 10.04 -25.00
C ALA A 325 12.98 8.88 -25.35
N HIS A 326 11.67 9.09 -25.20
CA HIS A 326 10.64 8.06 -25.40
C HIS A 326 9.63 8.44 -26.50
N GLN A 327 10.01 9.34 -27.42
CA GLN A 327 9.19 9.62 -28.60
C GLN A 327 9.14 8.41 -29.53
N ALA A 328 8.01 8.22 -30.19
CA ALA A 328 7.91 7.22 -31.23
C ALA A 328 8.83 7.56 -32.40
N GLU A 329 9.61 6.57 -32.86
CA GLU A 329 10.44 6.66 -34.07
C GLU A 329 9.80 5.95 -35.26
N GLU A 330 8.80 5.09 -35.01
CA GLU A 330 8.15 4.25 -36.01
C GLU A 330 6.65 4.55 -36.16
N VAL A 331 6.11 4.25 -37.34
CA VAL A 331 4.67 4.27 -37.57
C VAL A 331 4.07 2.91 -37.21
N SER A 332 3.07 2.88 -36.33
CA SER A 332 2.36 1.66 -35.95
C SER A 332 0.89 1.95 -35.67
N ALA A 333 -0.01 1.34 -36.45
CA ALA A 333 -1.45 1.45 -36.22
C ALA A 333 -1.88 0.78 -34.90
N PHE A 334 -1.20 -0.29 -34.49
CA PHE A 334 -1.51 -0.99 -33.23
C PHE A 334 -1.10 -0.17 -32.00
N ARG A 335 0.04 0.53 -32.07
CA ARG A 335 0.54 1.40 -30.98
C ARG A 335 0.07 2.85 -31.10
N ASP A 336 -0.66 3.17 -32.17
CA ASP A 336 -0.97 4.53 -32.63
C ASP A 336 0.26 5.47 -32.60
N SER A 337 1.38 4.97 -33.12
CA SER A 337 2.66 5.68 -33.12
C SER A 337 2.96 6.26 -34.51
N ALA A 338 3.66 7.39 -34.53
CA ALA A 338 4.29 7.99 -35.70
C ALA A 338 5.52 8.78 -35.24
N PRO A 339 6.54 8.96 -36.10
CA PRO A 339 7.75 9.72 -35.76
C PRO A 339 7.42 11.06 -35.07
N GLY A 340 7.99 11.27 -33.87
CA GLY A 340 7.81 12.50 -33.08
C GLY A 340 6.55 12.54 -32.19
N LYS A 341 5.64 11.56 -32.27
CA LYS A 341 4.51 11.48 -31.34
C LYS A 341 5.01 11.16 -29.92
N VAL A 342 4.51 11.92 -28.94
CA VAL A 342 4.74 11.68 -27.51
C VAL A 342 3.63 10.78 -26.96
N GLY A 343 4.00 9.70 -26.28
CA GLY A 343 3.03 8.79 -25.65
C GLY A 343 2.19 9.47 -24.56
N ARG A 344 0.88 9.24 -24.58
CA ARG A 344 -0.05 9.75 -23.54
C ARG A 344 0.14 9.06 -22.19
N GLN A 345 0.42 7.76 -22.22
CA GLN A 345 0.56 6.87 -21.07
C GLN A 345 1.57 5.80 -21.43
N MET A 346 2.36 5.36 -20.46
CA MET A 346 3.23 4.21 -20.63
C MET A 346 3.08 3.28 -19.44
N GLN A 347 2.64 2.03 -19.64
CA GLN A 347 2.60 1.01 -18.60
C GLN A 347 3.19 -0.30 -19.11
N THR A 348 4.00 -0.92 -18.26
CA THR A 348 4.71 -2.21 -18.41
C THR A 348 5.43 -2.46 -19.73
N TRP A 349 6.75 -2.58 -19.56
CA TRP A 349 7.72 -2.91 -20.58
C TRP A 349 8.05 -4.40 -20.54
N VAL A 350 8.18 -5.03 -21.69
CA VAL A 350 8.81 -6.34 -21.85
C VAL A 350 10.03 -6.15 -22.73
N ARG A 351 11.15 -6.78 -22.32
CA ARG A 351 12.37 -6.78 -23.10
C ARG A 351 12.30 -7.90 -24.14
N PHE A 352 12.30 -7.52 -25.41
CA PHE A 352 12.41 -8.44 -26.55
C PHE A 352 13.87 -8.48 -27.04
N PRO A 353 14.24 -9.43 -27.93
CA PRO A 353 15.57 -9.46 -28.53
C PRO A 353 15.96 -8.16 -29.25
N GLU A 354 14.96 -7.39 -29.72
CA GLU A 354 15.17 -6.12 -30.44
C GLU A 354 15.17 -4.88 -29.52
N GLY A 355 15.04 -5.05 -28.19
CA GLY A 355 15.04 -3.95 -27.22
C GLY A 355 13.83 -3.93 -26.29
N TRP A 356 13.72 -2.87 -25.49
CA TRP A 356 12.56 -2.65 -24.62
C TRP A 356 11.33 -2.31 -25.48
N LYS A 357 10.22 -3.05 -25.30
CA LYS A 357 8.95 -2.75 -25.96
C LYS A 357 7.82 -2.63 -24.95
N ILE A 358 6.87 -1.75 -25.24
CA ILE A 358 5.62 -1.63 -24.49
C ILE A 358 4.70 -2.78 -24.92
N VAL A 359 4.27 -3.62 -23.97
CA VAL A 359 3.37 -4.77 -24.20
C VAL A 359 1.95 -4.55 -23.69
N ALA A 360 1.71 -3.49 -22.93
CA ALA A 360 0.38 -3.09 -22.51
C ALA A 360 0.22 -1.56 -22.59
N ALA A 361 -0.29 -1.08 -23.73
CA ALA A 361 -0.78 0.29 -23.86
C ALA A 361 -2.20 0.23 -24.41
N HIS A 362 -3.18 0.67 -23.62
CA HIS A 362 -4.43 1.18 -24.19
C HIS A 362 -4.38 2.71 -24.08
N VAL A 363 -4.10 3.36 -25.20
CA VAL A 363 -4.17 4.82 -25.33
C VAL A 363 -5.52 5.14 -25.97
N SER A 364 -6.43 5.75 -25.22
CA SER A 364 -7.55 6.49 -25.80
C SER A 364 -7.09 7.91 -26.15
N ILE A 365 -7.75 8.51 -27.14
CA ILE A 365 -7.38 9.73 -27.88
C ILE A 365 -7.55 11.02 -27.03
N ILE A 366 -6.75 12.05 -27.32
CA ILE A 366 -7.13 13.46 -27.11
C ILE A 366 -7.43 13.97 -28.52
N ASP A 367 -8.69 14.30 -28.80
CA ASP A 367 -9.05 14.81 -30.11
C ASP A 367 -8.34 16.15 -30.34
N GLU A 368 -7.88 16.38 -31.57
CA GLU A 368 -7.48 17.72 -31.99
C GLU A 368 -8.68 18.66 -31.79
N PRO A 369 -8.46 19.89 -31.29
CA PRO A 369 -9.54 20.86 -31.25
C PRO A 369 -10.03 21.03 -32.69
N ARG A 370 -11.31 20.70 -32.92
CA ARG A 370 -11.95 20.96 -34.21
C ARG A 370 -11.77 22.45 -34.48
N GLY A 371 -10.90 22.79 -35.42
CA GLY A 371 -10.84 24.14 -35.96
C GLY A 371 -12.25 24.50 -36.38
N GLN A 372 -12.81 25.54 -35.79
CA GLN A 372 -14.01 26.16 -36.34
C GLN A 372 -13.61 26.66 -37.71
N GLY A 373 -14.06 25.93 -38.74
CA GLY A 373 -13.83 26.29 -40.12
C GLY A 373 -14.50 27.63 -40.42
N THR A 374 -13.68 28.53 -40.96
CA THR A 374 -13.98 29.77 -41.70
C THR A 374 -14.87 30.82 -41.05
#